data_AF-A0A5J4VVY7-F1
#
_entry.id   AF-A0A5J4VVY7-F1
#
_cell.length_a   1.000
_cell.length_b   1.000
_cell.length_c   1.000
_cell.angle_alpha   90.00
_cell.angle_beta   90.00
_cell.angle_gamma   90.00
#
_symmetry.space_group_name_H-M   'P 1'
#
loop_
_entity.id
_entity.type
_entity.pdbx_description
1 polymer ?
#
loop_
_entity_poly.entity_id
_entity_poly.type
_entity_poly.pdbx_seq_one_letter_code
_entity_poly.pdbx_strand_id
1 'polypeptide(L)'
;MNSSYGSDGMNTEKYHKVKIMNKKQTERAIRSNAFMDEQKISEDSYLVQMNPEQYINRLHFIEGDTDSAYWCISGNPNEDFTQQFNAVINDREFYNDNAKYYFPSIRGDVHDEKKILGLAIERQGVAMVALAPKNYMIETNYNGNSKIKLKGVNQKTNKITKAQIVDCINEGKITKCTNMRLGQKTHQMSQLSIEKNGITGIHDKMIVLENQSCCPYLFGLTASDYSYE
;
A
#
# COMPACT_ATOMS: atom_id res chain seq x y z
N MET A 1 -24.64 -1.63 -3.72
CA MET A 1 -24.00 -0.76 -2.70
C MET A 1 -22.79 0.03 -3.24
N ASN A 2 -22.16 -0.37 -4.36
CA ASN A 2 -20.95 0.29 -4.88
C ASN A 2 -21.20 1.31 -6.02
N SER A 3 -22.44 1.72 -6.27
CA SER A 3 -22.81 2.51 -7.46
C SER A 3 -22.90 4.03 -7.23
N SER A 4 -22.55 4.55 -6.05
CA SER A 4 -22.81 5.96 -5.68
C SER A 4 -21.60 6.80 -5.24
N TYR A 5 -20.37 6.27 -5.26
CA TYR A 5 -19.19 6.94 -4.68
C TYR A 5 -18.40 7.79 -5.71
N GLY A 6 -19.11 8.61 -6.48
CA GLY A 6 -18.56 9.32 -7.64
C GLY A 6 -18.21 10.80 -7.44
N SER A 7 -18.19 11.34 -6.22
CA SER A 7 -17.95 12.77 -6.01
C SER A 7 -17.01 13.05 -4.85
N ASP A 8 -16.03 13.90 -5.12
CA ASP A 8 -15.11 14.60 -4.20
C ASP A 8 -13.73 13.96 -3.96
N GLY A 9 -12.94 13.86 -5.02
CA GLY A 9 -11.48 13.79 -4.92
C GLY A 9 -10.87 15.19 -4.98
N MET A 10 -10.68 15.87 -3.84
CA MET A 10 -9.82 17.07 -3.80
C MET A 10 -8.35 16.66 -3.66
N ASN A 11 -7.55 16.89 -4.71
CA ASN A 11 -6.10 16.82 -4.59
C ASN A 11 -5.62 18.04 -3.77
N THR A 12 -5.18 17.80 -2.54
CA THR A 12 -4.67 18.82 -1.61
C THR A 12 -3.15 18.89 -1.57
N GLU A 13 -2.43 18.10 -2.38
CA GLU A 13 -0.95 18.04 -2.37
C GLU A 13 -0.30 19.39 -2.68
N LYS A 14 -0.98 20.28 -3.41
CA LYS A 14 -0.48 21.61 -3.78
C LYS A 14 -0.81 22.72 -2.77
N TYR A 15 -1.48 22.41 -1.66
CA TYR A 15 -1.93 23.40 -0.69
C TYR A 15 -1.30 23.19 0.68
N HIS A 16 -0.86 24.28 1.29
CA HIS A 16 -0.38 24.26 2.66
C HIS A 16 -1.50 23.84 3.61
N LYS A 17 -1.22 22.88 4.50
CA LYS A 17 -2.19 22.35 5.45
C LYS A 17 -2.33 23.32 6.62
N VAL A 18 -3.25 24.27 6.50
CA VAL A 18 -3.63 25.22 7.56
C VAL A 18 -4.87 24.70 8.26
N LYS A 19 -4.84 24.66 9.59
CA LYS A 19 -5.98 24.25 10.44
C LYS A 19 -6.38 25.39 11.37
N ILE A 20 -7.68 25.52 11.63
CA ILE A 20 -8.18 26.36 12.72
C ILE A 20 -8.16 25.54 14.01
N MET A 21 -7.46 26.01 15.03
CA MET A 21 -7.28 25.34 16.32
C MET A 21 -7.64 26.27 17.48
N ASN A 22 -8.11 25.70 18.59
CA ASN A 22 -8.28 26.46 19.84
C ASN A 22 -6.94 26.66 20.57
N LYS A 23 -6.91 27.48 21.63
CA LYS A 23 -5.65 27.85 22.31
C LYS A 23 -4.87 26.62 22.81
N LYS A 24 -5.56 25.67 23.44
CA LYS A 24 -4.94 24.45 23.97
C LYS A 24 -4.40 23.54 22.86
N GLN A 25 -5.13 23.41 21.76
CA GLN A 25 -4.69 22.66 20.58
C GLN A 25 -3.48 23.32 19.92
N THR A 26 -3.45 24.65 19.86
CA THR A 26 -2.34 25.45 19.32
C THR A 26 -1.09 25.26 20.17
N GLU A 27 -1.19 25.38 21.49
CA GLU A 27 -0.06 25.12 22.41
C GLU A 27 0.52 23.70 22.27
N ARG A 28 -0.33 22.70 21.98
CA ARG A 28 0.13 21.34 21.67
C ARG A 28 0.79 21.27 20.29
N ALA A 29 0.24 21.97 19.30
CA ALA A 29 0.79 22.01 17.95
C ALA A 29 2.16 22.67 17.91
N ILE A 30 2.37 23.80 18.61
CA ILE A 30 3.67 24.50 18.75
C ILE A 30 4.78 23.56 19.26
N ARG A 31 4.42 22.65 20.17
CA ARG A 31 5.38 21.67 20.73
C ARG A 31 5.66 20.49 19.79
N SER A 32 4.97 20.40 18.65
CA SER A 32 5.22 19.37 17.65
C SER A 32 6.32 19.81 16.69
N ASN A 33 7.14 18.86 16.24
CA ASN A 33 8.20 19.13 15.27
C ASN A 33 7.66 19.56 13.89
N ALA A 34 6.38 19.32 13.61
CA ALA A 34 5.71 19.76 12.39
C ALA A 34 5.06 21.14 12.50
N PHE A 35 5.27 21.89 13.57
CA PHE A 35 4.81 23.28 13.64
C PHE A 35 5.64 24.16 12.71
N MET A 36 4.97 24.98 11.91
CA MET A 36 5.63 25.99 11.09
C MET A 36 5.34 27.38 11.62
N ASP A 37 4.05 27.73 11.72
CA ASP A 37 3.65 29.07 12.10
C ASP A 37 2.21 29.08 12.64
N GLU A 38 1.87 30.16 13.35
CA GLU A 38 0.53 30.44 13.85
C GLU A 38 0.09 31.88 13.63
N GLN A 39 -1.20 32.05 13.37
CA GLN A 39 -1.83 33.34 13.29
C GLN A 39 -3.09 33.35 14.16
N LYS A 40 -3.08 34.17 15.21
CA LYS A 40 -4.26 34.37 16.06
C LYS A 40 -5.39 35.04 15.27
N ILE A 41 -6.57 34.43 15.28
CA ILE A 41 -7.80 34.97 14.67
C ILE A 41 -8.70 35.60 15.75
N SER A 42 -8.80 34.94 16.90
CA SER A 42 -9.62 35.37 18.05
C SER A 42 -9.01 34.92 19.38
N GLU A 43 -9.64 35.22 20.51
CA GLU A 43 -9.12 34.83 21.83
C GLU A 43 -8.86 33.33 21.98
N ASP A 44 -9.68 32.49 21.33
CA ASP A 44 -9.59 31.02 21.38
C ASP A 44 -9.58 30.38 19.97
N SER A 45 -9.09 31.09 18.96
CA SER A 45 -8.94 30.51 17.62
C SER A 45 -7.69 31.00 16.91
N TYR A 46 -6.92 30.06 16.38
CA TYR A 46 -5.63 30.26 15.74
C TYR A 46 -5.62 29.51 14.41
N LEU A 47 -5.14 30.14 13.35
CA LEU A 47 -4.67 29.41 12.16
C LEU A 47 -3.32 28.83 12.50
N VAL A 48 -3.16 27.53 12.39
CA VAL A 48 -1.89 26.85 12.60
C VAL A 48 -1.49 26.21 11.29
N GLN A 49 -0.35 26.65 10.77
CA GLN A 49 0.30 26.02 9.64
C GLN A 49 1.22 24.93 10.18
N MET A 50 1.03 23.72 9.65
CA MET A 50 1.90 22.60 9.98
C MET A 50 2.69 22.20 8.74
N ASN A 51 3.96 21.89 8.91
CA ASN A 51 4.75 21.25 7.88
C ASN A 51 4.14 19.85 7.66
N PRO A 52 3.88 19.43 6.42
CA PRO A 52 3.57 18.03 6.12
C PRO A 52 4.74 17.06 6.40
N GLU A 53 5.69 17.44 7.28
CA GLU A 53 6.93 16.73 7.53
C GLU A 53 6.65 15.23 7.65
N GLN A 54 7.46 14.49 6.89
CA GLN A 54 7.40 13.06 6.65
C GLN A 54 7.54 12.33 7.99
N TYR A 55 6.46 12.26 8.77
CA TYR A 55 6.38 11.58 10.07
C TYR A 55 6.62 10.07 9.99
N ILE A 56 6.98 9.58 8.81
CA ILE A 56 6.97 8.19 8.44
C ILE A 56 8.34 7.84 7.80
N ASN A 57 9.45 8.26 8.40
CA ASN A 57 10.77 7.71 8.04
C ASN A 57 10.89 6.20 8.33
N ARG A 58 9.90 5.63 9.03
CA ARG A 58 9.84 4.23 9.44
C ARG A 58 8.70 3.43 8.82
N LEU A 59 7.89 3.99 7.91
CA LEU A 59 7.02 3.18 7.06
C LEU A 59 7.30 3.48 5.60
N HIS A 60 7.29 2.45 4.78
CA HIS A 60 7.46 2.59 3.34
C HIS A 60 6.26 1.94 2.67
N PHE A 61 5.52 2.72 1.86
CA PHE A 61 4.42 2.19 1.07
C PHE A 61 4.98 1.30 -0.05
N ILE A 62 4.49 0.06 -0.14
CA ILE A 62 4.94 -0.90 -1.15
C ILE A 62 3.95 -0.95 -2.30
N GLU A 63 2.68 -1.21 -1.99
CA GLU A 63 1.61 -1.40 -2.97
C GLU A 63 0.26 -1.15 -2.30
N GLY A 64 -0.73 -0.70 -3.07
CA GLY A 64 -2.13 -0.71 -2.65
C GLY A 64 -3.05 -1.11 -3.80
N ASP A 65 -4.17 -1.72 -3.44
CA ASP A 65 -5.36 -1.87 -4.28
C ASP A 65 -6.52 -1.10 -3.64
N THR A 66 -7.67 -1.05 -4.32
CA THR A 66 -8.86 -0.26 -3.93
C THR A 66 -9.22 -0.32 -2.44
N ASP A 67 -9.10 -1.48 -1.81
CA ASP A 67 -9.48 -1.74 -0.43
C ASP A 67 -8.33 -2.26 0.46
N SER A 68 -7.09 -2.22 -0.03
CA SER A 68 -5.94 -2.75 0.70
C SER A 68 -4.67 -1.95 0.45
N ALA A 69 -3.81 -1.83 1.46
CA ALA A 69 -2.51 -1.19 1.35
C ALA A 69 -1.46 -2.00 2.11
N TYR A 70 -0.29 -2.14 1.51
CA TYR A 70 0.85 -2.87 2.01
C TYR A 70 1.96 -1.88 2.37
N TRP A 71 2.42 -1.96 3.61
CA TRP A 71 3.43 -1.07 4.17
C TRP A 71 4.57 -1.91 4.74
N CYS A 72 5.80 -1.53 4.44
CA CYS A 72 6.98 -2.01 5.14
C CYS A 72 7.17 -1.15 6.39
N ILE A 73 7.45 -1.78 7.54
CA ILE A 73 7.64 -1.09 8.81
C ILE A 73 9.09 -1.29 9.26
N SER A 74 9.82 -0.20 9.48
CA SER A 74 11.16 -0.21 10.07
C SER A 74 11.05 -0.42 11.58
N GLY A 75 10.98 -1.69 11.96
CA GLY A 75 10.85 -2.16 13.33
C GLY A 75 12.11 -2.01 14.19
N ASN A 76 12.02 -2.40 15.45
CA ASN A 76 13.15 -2.70 16.30
C ASN A 76 13.82 -4.01 15.82
N PRO A 77 15.13 -4.02 15.49
CA PRO A 77 15.83 -5.22 15.05
C PRO A 77 15.87 -6.36 16.09
N ASN A 78 15.64 -6.03 17.38
CA ASN A 78 15.65 -7.00 18.47
C ASN A 78 14.28 -7.67 18.69
N GLU A 79 13.24 -7.23 17.97
CA GLU A 79 11.88 -7.76 18.06
C GLU A 79 11.48 -8.43 16.76
N ASP A 80 10.54 -9.37 16.85
CA ASP A 80 10.01 -10.05 15.68
C ASP A 80 9.10 -9.14 14.84
N PHE A 81 8.81 -9.51 13.58
CA PHE A 81 7.96 -8.73 12.68
C PHE A 81 6.52 -8.54 13.19
N THR A 82 6.12 -9.32 14.20
CA THR A 82 4.84 -9.19 14.93
C THR A 82 4.69 -7.88 15.71
N GLN A 83 5.75 -7.07 15.85
CA GLN A 83 5.68 -5.74 16.47
C GLN A 83 4.75 -4.75 15.73
N GLN A 84 4.56 -4.92 14.41
CA GLN A 84 3.64 -4.10 13.60
C GLN A 84 3.81 -2.58 13.85
N PHE A 85 2.71 -1.85 14.06
CA PHE A 85 2.73 -0.40 14.28
C PHE A 85 3.35 0.01 15.62
N ASN A 86 3.48 -0.89 16.60
CA ASN A 86 4.04 -0.55 17.91
C ASN A 86 5.47 0.00 17.81
N ALA A 87 6.20 -0.38 16.77
CA ALA A 87 7.56 0.06 16.53
C ALA A 87 7.68 1.51 16.04
N VAL A 88 6.62 2.05 15.43
CA VAL A 88 6.62 3.37 14.78
C VAL A 88 5.74 4.40 15.48
N ILE A 89 4.90 3.96 16.42
CA ILE A 89 4.05 4.86 17.21
C ILE A 89 4.93 5.64 18.20
N ASN A 90 5.05 6.95 17.94
CA ASN A 90 5.77 7.88 18.83
C ASN A 90 4.92 8.30 20.04
N ASP A 91 3.65 8.66 19.84
CA ASP A 91 2.72 9.07 20.90
C ASP A 91 1.76 7.92 21.24
N ARG A 92 2.15 7.11 22.23
CA ARG A 92 1.38 5.92 22.66
C ARG A 92 0.07 6.27 23.34
N GLU A 93 0.01 7.37 24.10
CA GLU A 93 -1.22 7.81 24.76
C GLU A 93 -2.26 8.21 23.72
N PHE A 94 -1.87 9.04 22.74
CA PHE A 94 -2.75 9.40 21.64
C PHE A 94 -3.19 8.18 20.84
N TYR A 95 -2.27 7.25 20.54
CA TYR A 95 -2.63 6.02 19.82
C TYR A 95 -3.66 5.21 20.61
N ASN A 96 -3.43 4.94 21.89
CA ASN A 96 -4.34 4.13 22.70
C ASN A 96 -5.73 4.77 22.84
N ASP A 97 -5.79 6.09 22.98
CA ASP A 97 -7.06 6.84 23.08
C ASP A 97 -7.87 6.79 21.78
N ASN A 98 -7.19 6.76 20.63
CA ASN A 98 -7.81 6.91 19.32
C ASN A 98 -7.90 5.62 18.48
N ALA A 99 -7.08 4.61 18.75
CA ALA A 99 -7.00 3.38 17.95
C ALA A 99 -8.37 2.69 17.86
N LYS A 100 -9.16 2.71 18.93
CA LYS A 100 -10.53 2.18 18.98
C LYS A 100 -11.48 2.77 17.92
N TYR A 101 -11.21 3.96 17.38
CA TYR A 101 -12.05 4.55 16.33
C TYR A 101 -11.77 3.95 14.97
N TYR A 102 -10.50 3.62 14.70
CA TYR A 102 -10.03 3.17 13.39
C TYR A 102 -9.88 1.66 13.29
N PHE A 103 -9.43 1.00 14.36
CA PHE A 103 -9.25 -0.44 14.42
C PHE A 103 -10.42 -1.10 15.16
N PRO A 104 -10.68 -2.40 14.91
CA PRO A 104 -11.61 -3.19 15.71
C PRO A 104 -11.17 -3.18 17.18
N SER A 105 -12.14 -3.03 18.07
CA SER A 105 -11.91 -3.08 19.52
C SER A 105 -11.63 -4.53 19.92
N ILE A 106 -10.35 -4.91 19.94
CA ILE A 106 -9.85 -6.26 20.23
C ILE A 106 -10.63 -6.90 21.39
N ARG A 107 -11.54 -7.83 21.06
CA ARG A 107 -12.06 -8.86 21.99
C ARG A 107 -11.68 -10.27 21.53
N GLY A 108 -10.62 -10.39 20.73
CA GLY A 108 -10.17 -11.68 20.19
C GLY A 108 -8.97 -11.56 19.26
N ASP A 109 -8.84 -12.50 18.32
CA ASP A 109 -7.73 -12.59 17.36
C ASP A 109 -7.75 -11.40 16.38
N VAL A 110 -6.58 -10.81 16.11
CA VAL A 110 -6.38 -9.55 15.36
C VAL A 110 -6.89 -9.64 13.91
N HIS A 111 -7.13 -10.85 13.42
CA HIS A 111 -7.36 -11.15 12.01
C HIS A 111 -8.83 -11.20 11.57
N ASP A 112 -9.80 -11.36 12.49
CA ASP A 112 -11.18 -11.70 12.11
C ASP A 112 -12.21 -10.59 12.34
N GLU A 113 -11.92 -9.58 13.18
CA GLU A 113 -12.87 -8.50 13.41
C GLU A 113 -12.72 -7.40 12.35
N LYS A 114 -13.80 -7.12 11.61
CA LYS A 114 -13.87 -6.00 10.65
C LYS A 114 -14.80 -4.94 11.20
N LYS A 115 -14.31 -3.70 11.31
CA LYS A 115 -15.10 -2.53 11.70
C LYS A 115 -15.57 -1.77 10.47
N ILE A 116 -16.84 -1.34 10.45
CA ILE A 116 -17.37 -0.47 9.38
C ILE A 116 -16.56 0.83 9.35
N LEU A 117 -16.02 1.18 8.17
CA LEU A 117 -15.11 2.33 7.97
C LEU A 117 -13.81 2.26 8.81
N GLY A 118 -13.48 1.09 9.35
CA GLY A 118 -12.24 0.83 10.07
C GLY A 118 -11.20 0.12 9.19
N LEU A 119 -9.96 0.14 9.66
CA LEU A 119 -8.84 -0.58 9.10
C LEU A 119 -8.72 -1.94 9.79
N ALA A 120 -8.45 -2.99 9.02
CA ALA A 120 -8.22 -4.35 9.53
C ALA A 120 -6.86 -4.86 9.06
N ILE A 121 -6.11 -5.48 9.97
CA ILE A 121 -4.80 -6.07 9.65
C ILE A 121 -5.04 -7.49 9.11
N GLU A 122 -5.13 -7.59 7.79
CA GLU A 122 -5.43 -8.88 7.16
C GLU A 122 -4.24 -9.83 7.16
N ARG A 123 -3.01 -9.31 6.99
CA ARG A 123 -1.79 -10.11 6.82
C ARG A 123 -0.55 -9.38 7.33
N GLN A 124 0.38 -10.17 7.84
CA GLN A 124 1.74 -9.77 8.21
C GLN A 124 2.74 -10.75 7.59
N GLY A 125 3.95 -10.28 7.35
CA GLY A 125 5.04 -11.08 6.78
C GLY A 125 6.39 -10.41 7.01
N VAL A 126 7.45 -11.18 6.83
CA VAL A 126 8.84 -10.75 7.04
C VAL A 126 9.31 -9.85 5.89
N ALA A 127 8.96 -10.22 4.66
CA ALA A 127 9.38 -9.53 3.46
C ALA A 127 8.27 -9.56 2.40
N MET A 128 8.25 -8.54 1.55
CA MET A 128 7.35 -8.47 0.41
C MET A 128 8.14 -8.03 -0.82
N VAL A 129 7.86 -8.68 -1.95
CA VAL A 129 8.40 -8.32 -3.26
C VAL A 129 7.22 -8.02 -4.17
N ALA A 130 7.07 -6.77 -4.58
CA ALA A 130 6.06 -6.34 -5.53
C ALA A 130 6.72 -6.17 -6.90
N LEU A 131 6.31 -6.99 -7.88
CA LEU A 131 6.82 -6.90 -9.25
C LEU A 131 6.07 -5.84 -10.03
N ALA A 132 4.74 -5.82 -9.90
CA ALA A 132 3.87 -4.90 -10.60
C ALA A 132 2.55 -4.77 -9.83
N PRO A 133 1.71 -3.77 -10.13
CA PRO A 133 0.40 -3.66 -9.50
C PRO A 133 -0.39 -4.97 -9.57
N LYS A 134 -0.81 -5.48 -8.41
CA LYS A 134 -1.55 -6.74 -8.19
C LYS A 134 -0.75 -8.02 -8.49
N ASN A 135 0.58 -7.90 -8.60
CA ASN A 135 1.53 -8.97 -8.84
C ASN A 135 2.67 -8.89 -7.81
N TYR A 136 2.52 -9.61 -6.70
CA TYR A 136 3.42 -9.53 -5.56
C TYR A 136 3.55 -10.86 -4.82
N MET A 137 4.57 -10.96 -3.97
CA MET A 137 4.84 -12.09 -3.10
C MET A 137 5.11 -11.60 -1.69
N ILE A 138 4.50 -12.24 -0.69
CA ILE A 138 4.74 -11.97 0.73
C ILE A 138 5.31 -13.24 1.37
N GLU A 139 6.44 -13.11 2.05
CA GLU A 139 7.03 -14.15 2.88
C GLU A 139 6.38 -14.09 4.26
N THR A 140 5.54 -15.09 4.59
CA THR A 140 4.76 -15.01 5.84
C THR A 140 5.57 -15.42 7.05
N ASN A 141 6.60 -16.26 6.87
CA ASN A 141 7.44 -16.78 7.94
C ASN A 141 8.89 -16.89 7.44
N TYR A 142 9.85 -16.93 8.36
CA TYR A 142 11.26 -17.20 8.05
C TYR A 142 11.50 -18.58 7.38
N ASN A 143 10.56 -19.52 7.50
CA ASN A 143 10.67 -20.88 6.94
C ASN A 143 10.34 -20.98 5.43
N GLY A 144 10.36 -19.86 4.70
CA GLY A 144 10.25 -19.87 3.23
C GLY A 144 8.84 -20.05 2.66
N ASN A 145 7.81 -20.09 3.51
CA ASN A 145 6.43 -20.06 3.03
C ASN A 145 6.10 -18.68 2.45
N SER A 146 5.95 -18.63 1.12
CA SER A 146 5.59 -17.42 0.39
C SER A 146 4.17 -17.50 -0.14
N LYS A 147 3.39 -16.45 0.06
CA LYS A 147 2.10 -16.27 -0.59
C LYS A 147 2.27 -15.40 -1.83
N ILE A 148 2.04 -16.00 -2.98
CA ILE A 148 2.15 -15.35 -4.29
C ILE A 148 0.77 -14.88 -4.75
N LYS A 149 0.67 -13.63 -5.17
CA LYS A 149 -0.52 -13.03 -5.75
C LYS A 149 -0.16 -12.54 -7.15
N LEU A 150 -0.86 -13.07 -8.15
CA LEU A 150 -0.64 -12.75 -9.55
C LEU A 150 -1.98 -12.54 -10.21
N LYS A 151 -2.20 -11.33 -10.71
CA LYS A 151 -3.43 -10.98 -11.40
C LYS A 151 -3.49 -11.63 -12.76
N GLY A 152 -4.64 -12.21 -13.05
CA GLY A 152 -4.93 -12.84 -14.34
C GLY A 152 -4.41 -14.27 -14.47
N VAL A 153 -3.48 -14.73 -13.63
CA VAL A 153 -3.00 -16.12 -13.69
C VAL A 153 -3.86 -17.02 -12.82
N ASN A 154 -4.34 -18.15 -13.38
CA ASN A 154 -4.95 -19.19 -12.56
C ASN A 154 -3.86 -19.99 -11.86
N GLN A 155 -3.65 -19.70 -10.57
CA GLN A 155 -2.61 -20.33 -9.75
C GLN A 155 -2.88 -21.81 -9.42
N LYS A 156 -4.13 -22.27 -9.55
CA LYS A 156 -4.45 -23.70 -9.33
C LYS A 156 -3.90 -24.58 -10.45
N THR A 157 -3.97 -24.07 -11.69
CA THR A 157 -3.49 -24.77 -12.88
C THR A 157 -2.02 -24.47 -13.16
N ASN A 158 -1.59 -23.23 -12.93
CA ASN A 158 -0.22 -22.78 -13.15
C ASN A 158 0.47 -22.60 -11.79
N LYS A 159 1.17 -23.63 -11.32
CA LYS A 159 1.94 -23.59 -10.08
C LYS A 159 3.20 -22.76 -10.31
N ILE A 160 3.13 -21.49 -9.94
CA ILE A 160 4.27 -20.59 -9.97
C ILE A 160 5.03 -20.67 -8.66
N THR A 161 6.35 -20.80 -8.75
CA THR A 161 7.25 -20.86 -7.59
C THR A 161 7.98 -19.54 -7.36
N LYS A 162 8.51 -19.36 -6.14
CA LYS A 162 9.39 -18.23 -5.81
C LYS A 162 10.62 -18.18 -6.73
N ALA A 163 11.21 -19.32 -7.07
CA ALA A 163 12.36 -19.39 -7.96
C ALA A 163 12.05 -18.80 -9.34
N GLN A 164 10.88 -19.10 -9.92
CA GLN A 164 10.49 -18.52 -11.21
C GLN A 164 10.31 -16.99 -11.16
N ILE A 165 9.89 -16.45 -10.02
CA ILE A 165 9.83 -15.00 -9.79
C ILE A 165 11.25 -14.42 -9.72
N VAL A 166 12.15 -15.06 -8.98
CA VAL A 166 13.55 -14.62 -8.84
C VAL A 166 14.29 -14.69 -10.18
N ASP A 167 14.14 -15.78 -10.94
CA ASP A 167 14.70 -15.90 -12.30
C ASP A 167 14.17 -14.78 -13.21
N CYS A 168 12.90 -14.41 -13.08
CA CYS A 168 12.33 -13.33 -13.87
C CYS A 168 12.97 -11.97 -13.54
N ILE A 169 13.27 -11.70 -12.27
CA ILE A 169 13.91 -10.45 -11.83
C ILE A 169 15.38 -10.42 -12.28
N ASN A 170 16.12 -11.49 -12.00
CA ASN A 170 17.57 -11.51 -12.18
C ASN A 170 18.01 -11.81 -13.62
N GLU A 171 17.27 -12.68 -14.32
CA GLU A 171 17.63 -13.18 -15.64
C GLU A 171 16.68 -12.68 -16.75
N GLY A 172 15.63 -11.92 -16.40
CA GLY A 172 14.62 -11.46 -17.36
C GLY A 172 13.76 -12.60 -17.94
N LYS A 173 13.75 -13.77 -17.29
CA LYS A 173 13.10 -14.97 -17.80
C LYS A 173 11.58 -14.85 -17.78
N ILE A 174 10.95 -15.04 -18.94
CA ILE A 174 9.49 -14.99 -19.08
C ILE A 174 8.91 -16.37 -18.73
N THR A 175 7.99 -16.40 -17.75
CA THR A 175 7.23 -17.60 -17.42
C THR A 175 5.87 -17.56 -18.11
N LYS A 176 5.63 -18.51 -19.02
CA LYS A 176 4.33 -18.66 -19.69
C LYS A 176 3.34 -19.43 -18.83
N CYS A 177 2.06 -19.10 -18.98
CA CYS A 177 0.95 -19.73 -18.28
C CYS A 177 -0.19 -20.01 -19.25
N THR A 178 -0.89 -21.10 -19.00
CA THR A 178 -2.05 -21.50 -19.78
C THR A 178 -3.31 -21.30 -18.95
N ASN A 179 -4.18 -20.41 -19.39
CA ASN A 179 -5.49 -20.24 -18.79
C ASN A 179 -6.54 -20.98 -19.62
N MET A 180 -7.31 -21.83 -18.95
CA MET A 180 -8.44 -22.49 -19.56
C MET A 180 -9.73 -21.72 -19.23
N ARG A 181 -10.54 -21.46 -20.25
CA ARG A 181 -11.85 -20.83 -20.13
C ARG A 181 -12.88 -21.63 -20.91
N LEU A 182 -14.08 -21.79 -20.35
CA LEU A 182 -15.23 -22.26 -21.11
C LEU A 182 -15.86 -21.10 -21.87
N GLY A 183 -16.11 -21.29 -23.16
CA GLY A 183 -16.74 -20.32 -24.04
C GLY A 183 -17.84 -20.98 -24.86
N GLN A 184 -18.99 -20.32 -24.97
CA GLN A 184 -20.08 -20.77 -25.83
C GLN A 184 -20.14 -19.89 -27.08
N LYS A 185 -20.17 -20.52 -28.25
CA LYS A 185 -20.41 -19.86 -29.54
C LYS A 185 -21.45 -20.67 -30.29
N THR A 186 -22.47 -20.00 -30.84
CA THR A 186 -23.53 -20.65 -31.65
C THR A 186 -24.12 -21.88 -30.96
N HIS A 187 -24.49 -21.72 -29.68
CA HIS A 187 -25.01 -22.78 -28.80
C HIS A 187 -24.07 -23.95 -28.48
N GLN A 188 -22.88 -24.04 -29.07
CA GLN A 188 -21.87 -25.04 -28.74
C GLN A 188 -20.93 -24.52 -27.65
N MET A 189 -20.75 -25.32 -26.59
CA MET A 189 -19.79 -25.05 -25.52
C MET A 189 -18.44 -25.65 -25.89
N SER A 190 -17.38 -24.87 -25.74
CA SER A 190 -16.00 -25.26 -26.04
C SER A 190 -15.09 -24.85 -24.90
N GLN A 191 -14.01 -25.60 -24.72
CA GLN A 191 -12.94 -25.21 -23.81
C GLN A 191 -11.83 -24.55 -24.62
N LEU A 192 -11.54 -23.29 -24.29
CA LEU A 192 -10.50 -22.50 -24.91
C LEU A 192 -9.26 -22.53 -24.02
N SER A 193 -8.13 -22.94 -24.61
CA SER A 193 -6.82 -22.84 -23.99
C SER A 193 -6.13 -21.59 -24.52
N ILE A 194 -5.82 -20.65 -23.63
CA ILE A 194 -5.15 -19.40 -23.98
C ILE A 194 -3.79 -19.39 -23.29
N GLU A 195 -2.72 -19.45 -24.08
CA GLU A 195 -1.36 -19.20 -23.62
C GLU A 195 -1.14 -17.69 -23.44
N LYS A 196 -0.51 -17.32 -22.34
CA LYS A 196 -0.13 -15.94 -22.05
C LYS A 196 1.13 -15.88 -21.21
N ASN A 197 1.75 -14.71 -21.15
CA ASN A 197 2.82 -14.46 -20.20
C ASN A 197 2.24 -14.37 -18.79
N GLY A 198 2.68 -15.25 -17.91
CA GLY A 198 2.27 -15.29 -16.50
C GLY A 198 3.10 -14.35 -15.64
N ILE A 199 4.43 -14.44 -15.77
CA ILE A 199 5.38 -13.52 -15.14
C ILE A 199 6.31 -12.99 -16.22
N THR A 200 6.52 -11.68 -16.21
CA THR A 200 7.43 -10.95 -17.09
C THR A 200 8.07 -9.82 -16.30
N GLY A 201 9.32 -9.50 -16.61
CA GLY A 201 10.02 -8.32 -16.10
C GLY A 201 9.64 -7.03 -16.84
N ILE A 202 8.77 -7.14 -17.85
CA ILE A 202 8.29 -5.99 -18.63
C ILE A 202 7.10 -5.37 -17.91
N HIS A 203 7.22 -4.09 -17.56
CA HIS A 203 6.14 -3.30 -17.00
C HIS A 203 5.42 -2.52 -18.10
N ASP A 204 4.14 -2.82 -18.30
CA ASP A 204 3.28 -2.17 -19.30
C ASP A 204 2.45 -1.01 -18.74
N LYS A 205 2.50 -0.82 -17.41
CA LYS A 205 1.67 0.15 -16.66
C LYS A 205 2.47 1.12 -15.81
N MET A 206 3.77 0.92 -15.71
CA MET A 206 4.66 1.79 -14.95
C MET A 206 6.03 1.90 -15.61
N ILE A 207 6.68 3.03 -15.39
CA ILE A 207 8.06 3.29 -15.76
C ILE A 207 8.87 3.26 -14.46
N VAL A 208 9.96 2.49 -14.45
CA VAL A 208 10.90 2.46 -13.31
C VAL A 208 12.02 3.45 -13.60
N LEU A 209 12.24 4.39 -12.67
CA LEU A 209 13.29 5.41 -12.74
C LEU A 209 14.61 4.87 -12.19
N GLU A 210 15.72 5.58 -12.44
CA GLU A 210 17.05 5.13 -12.00
C GLU A 210 17.15 4.99 -10.48
N ASN A 211 16.45 5.83 -9.72
CA ASN A 211 16.35 5.76 -8.27
C ASN A 211 15.39 4.65 -7.76
N GLN A 212 14.94 3.74 -8.64
CA GLN A 212 13.99 2.66 -8.36
C GLN A 212 12.57 3.13 -8.01
N SER A 213 12.26 4.41 -8.18
CA SER A 213 10.88 4.90 -8.06
C SER A 213 10.04 4.43 -9.23
N CYS A 214 8.77 4.10 -8.97
CA CYS A 214 7.81 3.68 -9.99
C CYS A 214 6.89 4.85 -10.34
N CYS A 215 6.86 5.24 -11.61
CA CYS A 215 5.99 6.27 -12.14
C CYS A 215 4.90 5.68 -13.04
N PRO A 216 3.71 6.29 -13.12
CA PRO A 216 2.66 5.84 -14.01
C PRO A 216 3.12 5.92 -15.48
N TYR A 217 2.88 4.87 -16.25
CA TYR A 217 3.17 4.89 -17.69
C TYR A 217 2.22 5.87 -18.40
N LEU A 218 2.78 6.87 -19.08
CA LEU A 218 2.06 7.80 -19.93
C LEU A 218 2.54 7.61 -21.37
N PHE A 219 1.59 7.45 -22.30
CA PHE A 219 1.91 7.20 -23.71
C PHE A 219 2.76 8.35 -24.28
N GLY A 220 3.92 7.99 -24.84
CA GLY A 220 4.87 8.96 -25.41
C GLY A 220 5.87 9.55 -24.42
N LEU A 221 5.75 9.25 -23.12
CA LEU A 221 6.75 9.61 -22.12
C LEU A 221 7.69 8.44 -21.83
N THR A 222 8.92 8.80 -21.51
CA THR A 222 10.03 7.90 -21.14
C THR A 222 10.54 8.26 -19.75
N ALA A 223 11.43 7.45 -19.18
CA ALA A 223 11.97 7.69 -17.83
C ALA A 223 12.63 9.08 -17.69
N SER A 224 13.25 9.62 -18.75
CA SER A 224 13.88 10.95 -18.73
C SER A 224 12.90 12.11 -18.64
N ASP A 225 11.61 11.88 -18.93
CA ASP A 225 10.58 12.91 -18.86
C ASP A 225 10.02 13.09 -17.44
N TYR A 226 10.43 12.25 -16.50
CA TYR A 226 10.03 12.32 -15.09
C TYR A 226 11.16 12.95 -14.26
N SER A 227 10.85 14.03 -13.57
CA SER A 227 11.73 14.61 -12.55
C SER A 227 11.39 14.02 -11.18
N TYR A 228 12.43 13.64 -10.43
CA TYR A 228 12.34 13.24 -9.03
C TYR A 228 13.42 14.00 -8.25
N GLU A 229 13.09 14.40 -7.01
CA GLU A 229 14.06 14.92 -6.04
C GLU A 229 14.59 13.78 -5.15
#